data_AF-A0A383V1P9-F1
#
_entry.id   AF-A0A383V1P9-F1
#
_cell.length_a   1.000
_cell.length_b   1.000
_cell.length_c   1.000
_cell.angle_alpha   90.00
_cell.angle_beta   90.00
_cell.angle_gamma   90.00
#
_symmetry.space_group_name_H-M   'P 1'
#
loop_
_entity.id
_entity.type
_entity.pdbx_description
1 polymer ?
#
loop_
_entity_poly.entity_id
_entity_poly.type
_entity_poly.pdbx_seq_one_letter_code
_entity_poly.pdbx_strand_id
1 'polypeptide(L)'
;MQHDALVAFVDLLGWLRDQHAQQQASGESQQQQQQQQQQPSLASLGNTSELLLPDQLRYLPYSGGGSDATAKTSEAAAAPHCEGLQRVEGEAAASSLEQRIAPQGDPMYWLRWMLAQPLHPEAYTITVEQLTAHYKQTLRELSMLLHQLGHGPGSAPAHSSSDAGTAAEQQSDSADAAQDPYIRMAKLILEHAHLMVSEIVAGRAYVLGAFCMTHPETGKARAEHDVGRYRRAVQQIKLKPEQVADMCDVMKVFERIYAPIAAQRRELQFELGLQPAGTTAGAAAAAAGGGSFMQGNSSSSSGAGGSSKSGAGGNISSRAGGSRAGGSSSSSSSSSRCTEADVQPPSSMLQHLTESDVKAQKLRRLQLLLAKEGMISAGVGQLLGGALELPQLARLMVLMEYPLQWVTFGLTVVEMQQQGMLQQGQQQQQQQQQHRKQQQGLQRQARRQQQVVLSKKLVSSVRKKLEVSSISHV
;
A
#
# COMPACT_ATOMS: atom_id res chain seq x y z
N MET A 1 15.02 -10.74 -4.72
CA MET A 1 13.98 -9.78 -4.27
C MET A 1 12.63 -10.03 -4.93
N GLN A 2 12.44 -9.76 -6.23
CA GLN A 2 11.14 -10.01 -6.90
C GLN A 2 10.68 -11.48 -6.79
N HIS A 3 11.57 -12.44 -7.07
CA HIS A 3 11.28 -13.87 -6.94
C HIS A 3 10.92 -14.25 -5.49
N ASP A 4 11.74 -13.84 -4.52
CA ASP A 4 11.54 -14.18 -3.10
C ASP A 4 10.25 -13.57 -2.54
N ALA A 5 9.93 -12.33 -2.94
CA ALA A 5 8.67 -11.69 -2.60
C ALA A 5 7.48 -12.44 -3.21
N LEU A 6 7.57 -12.90 -4.47
CA LEU A 6 6.52 -13.67 -5.11
C LEU A 6 6.33 -15.04 -4.47
N VAL A 7 7.41 -15.77 -4.19
CA VAL A 7 7.36 -17.07 -3.51
C VAL A 7 6.74 -16.91 -2.12
N ALA A 8 7.23 -15.97 -1.33
CA ALA A 8 6.70 -15.74 0.01
C ALA A 8 5.23 -15.28 -0.01
N PHE A 9 4.82 -14.56 -1.05
CA PHE A 9 3.41 -14.20 -1.24
C PHE A 9 2.55 -15.41 -1.63
N VAL A 10 3.04 -16.29 -2.49
CA VAL A 10 2.33 -17.53 -2.86
C VAL A 10 2.20 -18.46 -1.66
N ASP A 11 3.25 -18.60 -0.85
CA ASP A 11 3.24 -19.40 0.37
C ASP A 11 2.24 -18.84 1.40
N LEU A 12 2.21 -17.52 1.55
CA LEU A 12 1.23 -16.83 2.38
C LEU A 12 -0.20 -17.11 1.89
N LEU A 13 -0.48 -16.98 0.59
CA LEU A 13 -1.80 -17.26 0.04
C LEU A 13 -2.20 -18.73 0.24
N GLY A 14 -1.25 -19.66 0.11
CA GLY A 14 -1.45 -21.08 0.39
C GLY A 14 -1.83 -21.31 1.84
N TRP A 15 -1.08 -20.73 2.77
CA TRP A 15 -1.37 -20.81 4.20
C TRP A 15 -2.73 -20.22 4.57
N LEU A 16 -3.11 -19.06 4.02
CA LEU A 16 -4.41 -18.44 4.27
C LEU A 16 -5.58 -19.29 3.76
N ARG A 17 -5.41 -19.92 2.60
CA ARG A 17 -6.40 -20.85 2.06
C ARG A 17 -6.62 -22.01 3.03
N ASP A 18 -5.53 -22.57 3.56
CA ASP A 18 -5.58 -23.70 4.47
C ASP A 18 -6.24 -23.30 5.82
N GLN A 19 -5.97 -22.10 6.32
CA GLN A 19 -6.65 -21.53 7.49
C GLN A 19 -8.16 -21.33 7.26
N HIS A 20 -8.55 -20.80 6.11
CA HIS A 20 -9.97 -20.61 5.78
C HIS A 20 -10.71 -21.96 5.63
N ALA A 21 -10.05 -22.96 5.05
CA ALA A 21 -10.59 -24.31 4.97
C ALA A 21 -10.79 -24.93 6.37
N GLN A 22 -9.86 -24.71 7.29
CA GLN A 22 -9.99 -25.14 8.68
C GLN A 22 -11.14 -24.44 9.41
N GLN A 23 -11.31 -23.12 9.21
CA GLN A 23 -12.43 -22.37 9.79
C GLN A 23 -13.78 -22.88 9.28
N GLN A 24 -13.90 -23.13 7.96
CA GLN A 24 -15.11 -23.70 7.39
C GLN A 24 -15.41 -25.10 7.93
N ALA A 25 -14.41 -25.97 7.98
CA ALA A 25 -14.57 -27.32 8.53
C ALA A 25 -15.01 -27.30 10.01
N SER A 26 -14.50 -26.37 10.81
CA SER A 26 -14.89 -26.22 12.22
C SER A 26 -16.32 -25.69 12.38
N GLY A 27 -16.75 -24.73 11.53
CA GLY A 27 -18.10 -24.18 11.55
C GLY A 27 -19.14 -25.19 11.06
N GLU A 28 -18.84 -25.94 10.01
CA GLU A 28 -19.70 -27.02 9.52
C GLU A 28 -19.83 -28.16 10.52
N SER A 29 -18.77 -28.47 11.28
CA SER A 29 -18.84 -29.47 12.36
C SER A 29 -19.78 -29.04 13.49
N GLN A 30 -19.78 -27.74 13.86
CA GLN A 30 -20.75 -27.21 14.84
C GLN A 30 -22.18 -27.13 14.28
N GLN A 31 -22.34 -26.74 13.01
CA GLN A 31 -23.66 -26.67 12.38
C GLN A 31 -24.25 -28.06 12.09
N GLN A 32 -23.47 -29.05 11.66
CA GLN A 32 -23.94 -30.41 11.46
C GLN A 32 -24.37 -31.06 12.77
N GLN A 33 -23.71 -30.73 13.89
CA GLN A 33 -24.14 -31.21 15.20
C GLN A 33 -25.48 -30.59 15.64
N GLN A 34 -25.83 -29.40 15.15
CA GLN A 34 -27.17 -28.81 15.34
C GLN A 34 -28.20 -29.24 14.29
N GLN A 35 -27.80 -29.50 13.04
CA GLN A 35 -28.71 -29.84 11.95
C GLN A 35 -29.05 -31.33 11.84
N GLN A 36 -28.31 -32.25 12.48
CA GLN A 36 -28.69 -33.67 12.51
C GLN A 36 -30.03 -33.95 13.22
N GLN A 37 -30.70 -32.95 13.80
CA GLN A 37 -32.10 -33.10 14.27
C GLN A 37 -33.17 -32.66 13.27
N GLN A 38 -32.87 -31.97 12.16
CA GLN A 38 -33.91 -31.51 11.22
C GLN A 38 -33.44 -31.51 9.74
N GLN A 39 -33.64 -32.65 9.07
CA GLN A 39 -33.89 -32.79 7.62
C GLN A 39 -32.75 -32.57 6.57
N PRO A 40 -32.94 -33.06 5.32
CA PRO A 40 -31.86 -33.51 4.44
C PRO A 40 -31.32 -32.46 3.45
N SER A 41 -30.09 -32.71 3.05
CA SER A 41 -29.08 -31.84 2.46
C SER A 41 -29.14 -31.67 0.94
N LEU A 42 -29.08 -30.41 0.48
CA LEU A 42 -28.66 -30.02 -0.87
C LEU A 42 -27.14 -29.73 -0.88
N ALA A 43 -26.34 -30.78 -0.92
CA ALA A 43 -24.89 -30.70 -1.00
C ALA A 43 -24.43 -30.80 -2.46
N SER A 44 -24.37 -29.68 -3.17
CA SER A 44 -23.63 -29.57 -4.44
C SER A 44 -23.50 -28.11 -4.84
N LEU A 45 -22.39 -27.47 -4.48
CA LEU A 45 -21.95 -26.18 -5.06
C LEU A 45 -20.44 -25.98 -4.76
N GLY A 46 -19.64 -27.00 -5.05
CA GLY A 46 -18.17 -26.91 -5.04
C GLY A 46 -17.67 -26.31 -6.34
N ASN A 47 -17.61 -24.98 -6.45
CA ASN A 47 -17.06 -24.31 -7.63
C ASN A 47 -15.52 -24.37 -7.63
N THR A 48 -14.97 -25.13 -8.56
CA THR A 48 -13.54 -25.38 -8.79
C THR A 48 -12.78 -24.21 -9.43
N SER A 49 -13.46 -23.11 -9.78
CA SER A 49 -12.83 -21.96 -10.45
C SER A 49 -11.91 -21.13 -9.53
N GLU A 50 -11.96 -21.31 -8.21
CA GLU A 50 -11.10 -20.58 -7.27
C GLU A 50 -9.67 -21.15 -7.15
N LEU A 51 -9.42 -22.35 -7.69
CA LEU A 51 -8.11 -23.00 -7.69
C LEU A 51 -7.11 -22.41 -8.70
N LEU A 52 -7.57 -21.59 -9.64
CA LEU A 52 -6.72 -21.13 -10.74
C LEU A 52 -5.75 -20.01 -10.37
N LEU A 53 -5.98 -19.24 -9.31
CA LEU A 53 -5.12 -18.07 -9.02
C LEU A 53 -3.72 -18.47 -8.50
N PRO A 54 -3.57 -19.41 -7.54
CA PRO A 54 -2.26 -19.90 -7.11
C PRO A 54 -1.52 -20.62 -8.25
N ASP A 55 -2.23 -21.42 -9.05
CA ASP A 55 -1.63 -22.12 -10.19
C ASP A 55 -1.26 -21.15 -11.31
N GLN A 56 -2.08 -20.14 -11.63
CA GLN A 56 -1.70 -19.07 -12.55
C GLN A 56 -0.46 -18.32 -12.07
N LEU A 57 -0.31 -18.08 -10.75
CA LEU A 57 0.88 -17.45 -10.20
C LEU A 57 2.14 -18.32 -10.35
N ARG A 58 2.01 -19.66 -10.32
CA ARG A 58 3.12 -20.61 -10.51
C ARG A 58 3.60 -20.72 -11.96
N TYR A 59 2.73 -20.51 -12.94
CA TYR A 59 3.06 -20.65 -14.38
C TYR A 59 3.46 -19.34 -15.07
N LEU A 60 3.57 -18.25 -14.33
CA LEU A 60 3.96 -16.97 -14.90
C LEU A 60 5.42 -17.03 -15.39
N PRO A 61 5.69 -16.88 -16.70
CA PRO A 61 7.04 -16.95 -17.23
C PRO A 61 7.88 -15.84 -16.58
N TYR A 62 8.89 -16.26 -15.83
CA TYR A 62 9.82 -15.39 -15.15
C TYR A 62 11.07 -15.23 -16.03
N SER A 63 11.32 -14.01 -16.49
CA SER A 63 12.47 -13.66 -17.32
C SER A 63 13.66 -13.17 -16.49
N GLY A 64 13.86 -13.77 -15.30
CA GLY A 64 15.00 -13.47 -14.43
C GLY A 64 16.06 -14.56 -14.54
N GLY A 65 17.24 -14.18 -15.02
CA GLY A 65 18.38 -15.06 -15.25
C GLY A 65 18.82 -15.83 -14.01
N GLY A 66 19.31 -17.05 -14.25
CA GLY A 66 19.73 -18.01 -13.24
C GLY A 66 20.76 -17.41 -12.27
N SER A 67 20.40 -17.45 -10.99
CA SER A 67 21.35 -17.32 -9.89
C SER A 67 21.22 -18.60 -9.07
N ASP A 68 22.26 -19.43 -9.13
CA ASP A 68 22.41 -20.65 -8.33
C ASP A 68 22.49 -20.28 -6.84
N ALA A 69 21.34 -20.19 -6.18
CA ALA A 69 21.24 -20.12 -4.73
C ALA A 69 20.94 -21.54 -4.20
N THR A 70 21.95 -22.13 -3.57
CA THR A 70 21.90 -23.46 -2.94
C THR A 70 20.91 -23.44 -1.77
N ALA A 71 19.78 -24.13 -1.94
CA ALA A 71 18.75 -24.27 -0.94
C ALA A 71 19.24 -25.10 0.26
N LYS A 72 19.50 -24.45 1.40
CA LYS A 72 19.53 -25.11 2.70
C LYS A 72 18.12 -25.15 3.28
N THR A 73 17.75 -26.34 3.73
CA THR A 73 16.46 -26.77 4.25
C THR A 73 15.94 -25.89 5.38
N SER A 74 14.68 -25.49 5.24
CA SER A 74 13.86 -24.73 6.19
C SER A 74 13.49 -25.60 7.39
N GLU A 75 14.13 -25.38 8.54
CA GLU A 75 13.75 -25.96 9.82
C GLU A 75 12.57 -25.17 10.41
N ALA A 76 11.58 -25.90 10.95
CA ALA A 76 10.25 -25.40 11.27
C ALA A 76 10.25 -24.25 12.30
N ALA A 77 9.35 -23.29 12.07
CA ALA A 77 9.14 -22.08 12.85
C ALA A 77 8.89 -22.35 14.35
N ALA A 78 9.96 -22.36 15.15
CA ALA A 78 9.87 -22.06 16.57
C ALA A 78 9.57 -20.57 16.72
N ALA A 79 8.64 -20.22 17.61
CA ALA A 79 8.25 -18.84 17.89
C ALA A 79 9.51 -17.99 18.18
N PRO A 80 9.77 -16.91 17.44
CA PRO A 80 10.96 -16.13 17.66
C PRO A 80 10.77 -15.32 18.92
N HIS A 81 11.56 -15.63 19.94
CA HIS A 81 11.88 -14.63 20.95
C HIS A 81 12.51 -13.44 20.22
N CYS A 82 12.06 -12.23 20.56
CA CYS A 82 12.68 -10.97 20.12
C CYS A 82 14.16 -10.82 20.54
N GLU A 83 14.80 -11.88 21.05
CA GLU A 83 16.23 -12.01 21.30
C GLU A 83 17.08 -11.97 20.01
N GLY A 84 16.47 -12.12 18.83
CA GLY A 84 17.18 -11.97 17.54
C GLY A 84 17.80 -10.59 17.32
N LEU A 85 17.34 -9.55 18.02
CA LEU A 85 17.98 -8.23 18.03
C LEU A 85 19.12 -8.11 19.07
N GLN A 86 19.24 -9.05 20.01
CA GLN A 86 20.11 -8.89 21.19
C GLN A 86 21.41 -9.70 21.18
N ARG A 87 21.66 -10.61 20.22
CA ARG A 87 22.83 -11.49 20.36
C ARG A 87 23.49 -11.95 19.06
N VAL A 88 24.00 -11.01 18.27
CA VAL A 88 25.15 -11.28 17.41
C VAL A 88 26.39 -10.80 18.17
N GLU A 89 26.88 -11.65 19.09
CA GLU A 89 28.18 -11.45 19.76
C GLU A 89 29.30 -11.65 18.74
N GLY A 90 29.53 -10.64 17.91
CA GLY A 90 30.63 -10.55 16.96
C GLY A 90 30.98 -9.08 16.78
N GLU A 91 32.25 -8.74 17.01
CA GLU A 91 32.86 -7.42 17.22
C GLU A 91 32.69 -6.37 16.09
N ALA A 92 31.77 -6.57 15.15
CA ALA A 92 31.37 -5.64 14.09
C ALA A 92 30.02 -4.92 14.37
N ALA A 93 29.60 -4.84 15.63
CA ALA A 93 28.27 -4.38 16.06
C ALA A 93 27.97 -2.89 15.79
N ALA A 94 28.96 -2.05 15.50
CA ALA A 94 28.72 -0.63 15.19
C ALA A 94 27.98 -0.40 13.85
N SER A 95 27.93 -1.42 12.98
CA SER A 95 27.22 -1.36 11.68
C SER A 95 25.76 -1.86 11.77
N SER A 96 25.30 -2.35 12.93
CA SER A 96 23.95 -2.93 13.10
C SER A 96 22.83 -1.88 13.05
N LEU A 97 23.14 -0.61 13.26
CA LEU A 97 22.17 0.49 13.27
C LEU A 97 21.53 0.78 11.89
N GLU A 98 22.17 0.35 10.80
CA GLU A 98 21.63 0.45 9.44
C GLU A 98 20.94 -0.84 8.96
N GLN A 99 20.72 -1.80 9.86
CA GLN A 99 20.12 -3.06 9.50
C GLN A 99 18.64 -2.84 9.13
N ARG A 100 18.29 -3.30 7.94
CA ARG A 100 16.89 -3.33 7.46
C ARG A 100 16.03 -4.08 8.47
N ILE A 101 14.78 -3.66 8.57
CA ILE A 101 13.79 -4.24 9.47
C ILE A 101 13.63 -5.75 9.25
N ALA A 102 13.53 -6.17 7.98
CA ALA A 102 13.44 -7.57 7.63
C ALA A 102 14.84 -8.21 7.51
N PRO A 103 15.04 -9.45 7.98
CA PRO A 103 16.27 -10.20 7.75
C PRO A 103 16.62 -10.27 6.26
N GLN A 104 17.92 -10.24 5.93
CA GLN A 104 18.36 -10.41 4.55
C GLN A 104 17.91 -11.79 4.03
N GLY A 105 17.21 -11.80 2.90
CA GLY A 105 16.67 -13.01 2.27
C GLY A 105 15.25 -13.39 2.68
N ASP A 106 14.64 -12.72 3.67
CA ASP A 106 13.26 -12.99 4.08
C ASP A 106 12.47 -11.69 4.33
N PRO A 107 11.98 -11.04 3.26
CA PRO A 107 11.26 -9.78 3.38
C PRO A 107 9.85 -9.95 3.99
N MET A 108 9.35 -11.19 4.12
CA MET A 108 8.03 -11.50 4.68
C MET A 108 8.08 -11.98 6.13
N TYR A 109 9.27 -11.98 6.74
CA TYR A 109 9.51 -12.44 8.11
C TYR A 109 8.47 -11.90 9.10
N TRP A 110 8.26 -10.58 9.11
CA TRP A 110 7.32 -9.92 10.02
C TRP A 110 5.87 -10.32 9.79
N LEU A 111 5.45 -10.47 8.53
CA LEU A 111 4.08 -10.89 8.25
C LEU A 111 3.85 -12.32 8.75
N ARG A 112 4.77 -13.23 8.44
CA ARG A 112 4.69 -14.63 8.91
C ARG A 112 4.68 -14.69 10.44
N TRP A 113 5.52 -13.87 11.08
CA TRP A 113 5.53 -13.75 12.53
C TRP A 113 4.19 -13.27 13.08
N MET A 114 3.63 -12.17 12.56
CA MET A 114 2.34 -11.64 13.02
C MET A 114 1.18 -12.61 12.79
N LEU A 115 1.20 -13.36 11.68
CA LEU A 115 0.18 -14.37 11.40
C LEU A 115 0.32 -15.64 12.24
N ALA A 116 1.51 -15.89 12.79
CA ALA A 116 1.74 -16.97 13.74
C ALA A 116 1.34 -16.59 15.18
N GLN A 117 1.18 -15.29 15.47
CA GLN A 117 0.68 -14.83 16.76
C GLN A 117 -0.84 -15.05 16.86
N PRO A 118 -1.38 -15.27 18.07
CA PRO A 118 -2.83 -15.24 18.27
C PRO A 118 -3.37 -13.86 17.92
N LEU A 119 -4.56 -13.83 17.32
CA LEU A 119 -5.24 -12.58 16.99
C LEU A 119 -5.30 -11.67 18.20
N HIS A 120 -5.06 -10.38 17.98
CA HIS A 120 -5.20 -9.38 19.04
C HIS A 120 -6.60 -9.50 19.68
N PRO A 121 -6.73 -9.49 21.02
CA PRO A 121 -8.02 -9.72 21.70
C PRO A 121 -9.09 -8.71 21.30
N GLU A 122 -8.68 -7.50 20.93
CA GLU A 122 -9.57 -6.42 20.49
C GLU A 122 -9.90 -6.46 18.99
N ALA A 123 -9.35 -7.42 18.23
CA ALA A 123 -9.45 -7.43 16.76
C ALA A 123 -10.90 -7.52 16.23
N TYR A 124 -11.84 -7.97 17.06
CA TYR A 124 -13.25 -8.09 16.69
C TYR A 124 -14.10 -6.91 17.15
N THR A 125 -13.60 -6.12 18.10
CA THR A 125 -14.38 -5.10 18.82
C THR A 125 -13.83 -3.69 18.67
N ILE A 126 -12.55 -3.53 18.30
CA ILE A 126 -11.92 -2.21 18.24
C ILE A 126 -12.62 -1.32 17.22
N THR A 127 -12.90 -0.09 17.62
CA THR A 127 -13.51 0.93 16.77
C THR A 127 -12.44 1.75 16.06
N VAL A 128 -12.83 2.48 15.01
CA VAL A 128 -11.94 3.42 14.32
C VAL A 128 -11.36 4.46 15.29
N GLU A 129 -12.16 4.93 16.25
CA GLU A 129 -11.74 5.90 17.27
C GLU A 129 -10.68 5.32 18.22
N GLN A 130 -10.88 4.09 18.71
CA GLN A 130 -9.90 3.41 19.56
C GLN A 130 -8.59 3.13 18.82
N LEU A 131 -8.67 2.64 17.59
CA LEU A 131 -7.48 2.42 16.76
C LEU A 131 -6.73 3.73 16.48
N THR A 132 -7.47 4.83 16.29
CA THR A 132 -6.94 6.19 16.14
C THR A 132 -6.23 6.68 17.40
N ALA A 133 -6.82 6.44 18.58
CA ALA A 133 -6.22 6.79 19.86
C ALA A 133 -4.92 6.00 20.11
N HIS A 134 -4.93 4.69 19.83
CA HIS A 134 -3.73 3.85 19.91
C HIS A 134 -2.62 4.37 18.97
N TYR A 135 -2.97 4.68 17.72
CA TYR A 135 -2.00 5.21 16.76
C TYR A 135 -1.41 6.54 17.22
N LYS A 136 -2.22 7.45 17.76
CA LYS A 136 -1.75 8.73 18.32
C LYS A 136 -0.75 8.52 19.46
N GLN A 137 -1.00 7.56 20.34
CA GLN A 137 -0.05 7.18 21.39
C GLN A 137 1.25 6.66 20.78
N THR A 138 1.18 5.74 19.82
CA THR A 138 2.34 5.21 19.10
C THR A 138 3.16 6.35 18.46
N LEU A 139 2.52 7.31 17.78
CA LEU A 139 3.19 8.45 17.18
C LEU A 139 3.90 9.33 18.20
N ARG A 140 3.25 9.61 19.35
CA ARG A 140 3.85 10.39 20.43
C ARG A 140 5.11 9.71 20.96
N GLU A 141 5.05 8.42 21.24
CA GLU A 141 6.20 7.66 21.74
C GLU A 141 7.34 7.58 20.71
N LEU A 142 7.02 7.28 19.45
CA LEU A 142 8.00 7.29 18.36
C LEU A 142 8.65 8.65 18.17
N SER A 143 7.89 9.75 18.31
CA SER A 143 8.44 11.11 18.21
C SER A 143 9.46 11.41 19.30
N MET A 144 9.21 10.95 20.53
CA MET A 144 10.13 11.11 21.66
C MET A 144 11.41 10.28 21.45
N LEU A 145 11.26 9.03 21.01
CA LEU A 145 12.40 8.13 20.74
C LEU A 145 13.28 8.66 19.58
N LEU A 146 12.66 9.17 18.52
CA LEU A 146 13.39 9.81 17.41
C LEU A 146 14.16 11.06 17.85
N HIS A 147 13.59 11.83 18.78
CA HIS A 147 14.27 13.00 19.33
C HIS A 147 15.49 12.62 20.18
N GLN A 148 15.36 11.58 21.02
CA GLN A 148 16.47 11.02 21.81
C GLN A 148 17.62 10.53 20.92
N LEU A 149 17.30 9.83 19.82
CA LEU A 149 18.29 9.40 18.84
C LEU A 149 19.02 10.56 18.15
N GLY A 150 18.34 11.70 17.95
CA GLY A 150 18.93 12.89 17.34
C GLY A 150 19.92 13.65 18.23
N HIS A 151 19.83 13.51 19.55
CA HIS A 151 20.63 14.31 20.51
C HIS A 151 22.00 13.70 20.82
N GLY A 152 22.28 12.51 20.28
CA GLY A 152 23.56 11.81 20.41
C GLY A 152 23.93 11.45 21.86
N PRO A 153 24.73 10.39 22.06
CA PRO A 153 25.23 10.04 23.39
C PRO A 153 26.16 11.12 24.00
N GLY A 154 26.55 12.13 23.22
CA GLY A 154 27.41 13.23 23.66
C GLY A 154 26.73 14.34 24.46
N SER A 155 25.39 14.32 24.59
CA SER A 155 24.65 15.29 25.42
C SER A 155 24.20 14.70 26.76
N ALA A 156 24.92 13.71 27.29
CA ALA A 156 24.73 13.27 28.66
C ALA A 156 24.83 14.51 29.57
N PRO A 157 23.74 14.91 30.26
CA PRO A 157 23.80 16.02 31.19
C PRO A 157 24.86 15.64 32.22
N ALA A 158 25.95 16.42 32.26
CA ALA A 158 26.96 16.26 33.27
C ALA A 158 26.26 16.41 34.62
N HIS A 159 25.91 15.27 35.24
CA HIS A 159 25.24 15.23 36.52
C HIS A 159 26.17 15.90 37.51
N SER A 160 25.82 17.15 37.86
CA SER A 160 26.41 17.90 38.94
C SER A 160 26.20 17.09 40.21
N SER A 161 27.29 16.47 40.63
CA SER A 161 27.46 15.77 41.89
C SER A 161 27.30 16.75 43.05
N SER A 162 26.09 16.93 43.57
CA SER A 162 25.86 17.49 44.91
C SER A 162 24.39 17.36 45.30
N ASP A 163 24.02 16.24 45.91
CA ASP A 163 23.55 16.26 47.30
C ASP A 163 23.04 14.88 47.72
N ALA A 164 23.60 14.43 48.82
CA ALA A 164 23.33 13.14 49.42
C ALA A 164 22.07 13.22 50.28
N GLY A 165 21.17 12.26 50.06
CA GLY A 165 20.27 11.78 51.11
C GLY A 165 18.79 12.01 50.84
N THR A 166 18.16 11.04 50.17
CA THR A 166 16.93 10.36 50.62
C THR A 166 16.61 9.23 49.64
N ALA A 167 16.87 8.00 50.06
CA ALA A 167 16.65 6.76 49.32
C ALA A 167 15.41 6.04 49.84
N ALA A 168 14.60 5.42 48.97
CA ALA A 168 14.37 3.96 49.00
C ALA A 168 13.18 3.43 48.15
N GLU A 169 12.22 4.21 47.65
CA GLU A 169 10.93 3.61 47.18
C GLU A 169 10.50 3.84 45.72
N GLN A 170 11.35 4.33 44.81
CA GLN A 170 10.98 4.54 43.39
C GLN A 170 11.81 3.73 42.37
N GLN A 171 12.20 2.49 42.73
CA GLN A 171 13.20 1.72 41.98
C GLN A 171 12.65 0.68 40.99
N SER A 172 11.33 0.48 40.89
CA SER A 172 10.74 -0.50 39.94
C SER A 172 10.49 0.04 38.53
N ASP A 173 10.33 1.36 38.36
CA ASP A 173 10.05 1.96 37.04
C ASP A 173 11.33 2.41 36.30
N SER A 174 12.51 2.29 36.91
CA SER A 174 13.78 2.70 36.27
C SER A 174 14.40 1.63 35.38
N ALA A 175 13.94 0.37 35.44
CA ALA A 175 14.50 -0.70 34.60
C ALA A 175 14.15 -0.52 33.11
N ASP A 176 12.95 -0.03 32.81
CA ASP A 176 12.52 0.26 31.43
C ASP A 176 13.18 1.51 30.84
N ALA A 177 13.64 2.45 31.68
CA ALA A 177 14.33 3.66 31.23
C ALA A 177 15.72 3.38 30.62
N ALA A 178 16.31 2.22 30.93
CA ALA A 178 17.61 1.80 30.38
C ALA A 178 17.51 1.03 29.06
N GLN A 179 16.29 0.77 28.56
CA GLN A 179 16.12 0.00 27.33
C GLN A 179 16.57 0.80 26.10
N ASP A 180 17.28 0.12 25.19
CA ASP A 180 17.72 0.71 23.92
C ASP A 180 16.51 1.32 23.15
N PRO A 181 16.57 2.61 22.77
CA PRO A 181 15.49 3.28 22.05
C PRO A 181 15.08 2.54 20.76
N TYR A 182 16.00 1.83 20.09
CA TYR A 182 15.68 1.03 18.90
C TYR A 182 14.76 -0.14 19.23
N ILE A 183 15.04 -0.87 20.31
CA ILE A 183 14.20 -2.00 20.74
C ILE A 183 12.79 -1.50 21.07
N ARG A 184 12.70 -0.35 21.76
CA ARG A 184 11.41 0.25 22.10
C ARG A 184 10.63 0.73 20.86
N MET A 185 11.30 1.34 19.89
CA MET A 185 10.67 1.70 18.60
C MET A 185 10.16 0.45 17.86
N ALA A 186 10.97 -0.61 17.79
CA ALA A 186 10.60 -1.86 17.11
C ALA A 186 9.34 -2.47 17.74
N LYS A 187 9.32 -2.56 19.08
CA LYS A 187 8.17 -3.05 19.82
C LYS A 187 6.90 -2.26 19.51
N LEU A 188 6.96 -0.92 19.59
CA LEU A 188 5.81 -0.05 19.31
C LEU A 188 5.26 -0.20 17.89
N ILE A 189 6.15 -0.28 16.90
CA ILE A 189 5.76 -0.45 15.49
C ILE A 189 5.17 -1.84 15.28
N LEU A 190 5.77 -2.87 15.86
CA LEU A 190 5.34 -4.25 15.71
C LEU A 190 4.00 -4.52 16.38
N GLU A 191 3.77 -3.97 17.57
CA GLU A 191 2.47 -4.02 18.26
C GLU A 191 1.38 -3.36 17.42
N HIS A 192 1.65 -2.17 16.88
CA HIS A 192 0.69 -1.48 16.00
C HIS A 192 0.44 -2.24 14.69
N ALA A 193 1.49 -2.79 14.07
CA ALA A 193 1.38 -3.60 12.86
C ALA A 193 0.57 -4.89 13.12
N HIS A 194 0.80 -5.55 14.26
CA HIS A 194 0.09 -6.75 14.65
C HIS A 194 -1.41 -6.49 14.86
N LEU A 195 -1.76 -5.36 15.48
CA LEU A 195 -3.15 -4.92 15.61
C LEU A 195 -3.80 -4.71 14.23
N MET A 196 -3.12 -4.01 13.31
CA MET A 196 -3.64 -3.83 11.95
C MET A 196 -3.79 -5.14 11.18
N VAL A 197 -2.80 -6.04 11.24
CA VAL A 197 -2.90 -7.35 10.58
C VAL A 197 -4.02 -8.19 11.18
N SER A 198 -4.21 -8.15 12.51
CA SER A 198 -5.29 -8.84 13.21
C SER A 198 -6.67 -8.38 12.73
N GLU A 199 -6.89 -7.08 12.52
CA GLU A 199 -8.15 -6.56 11.94
C GLU A 199 -8.42 -7.11 10.54
N ILE A 200 -7.39 -7.28 9.71
CA ILE A 200 -7.53 -7.81 8.35
C ILE A 200 -7.92 -9.28 8.41
N VAL A 201 -7.23 -10.06 9.25
CA VAL A 201 -7.53 -11.49 9.44
C VAL A 201 -8.91 -11.69 10.05
N ALA A 202 -9.36 -10.78 10.92
CA ALA A 202 -10.72 -10.75 11.45
C ALA A 202 -11.79 -10.34 10.41
N GLY A 203 -11.41 -10.05 9.15
CA GLY A 203 -12.34 -9.65 8.09
C GLY A 203 -12.83 -8.20 8.21
N ARG A 204 -12.17 -7.38 9.04
CA ARG A 204 -12.55 -6.00 9.34
C ARG A 204 -11.71 -4.97 8.57
N ALA A 205 -11.30 -5.31 7.35
CA ALA A 205 -10.53 -4.42 6.48
C ALA A 205 -11.22 -3.05 6.24
N TYR A 206 -12.55 -2.97 6.33
CA TYR A 206 -13.29 -1.70 6.24
C TYR A 206 -12.97 -0.73 7.40
N VAL A 207 -12.68 -1.24 8.60
CA VAL A 207 -12.28 -0.44 9.77
C VAL A 207 -10.93 0.19 9.51
N LEU A 208 -9.98 -0.57 8.96
CA LEU A 208 -8.66 -0.06 8.56
C LEU A 208 -8.75 0.95 7.43
N GLY A 209 -9.64 0.73 6.45
CA GLY A 209 -9.92 1.70 5.41
C GLY A 209 -10.37 3.02 6.00
N ALA A 210 -11.36 3.01 6.91
CA ALA A 210 -11.83 4.22 7.59
C ALA A 210 -10.75 4.86 8.47
N PHE A 211 -9.96 4.07 9.18
CA PHE A 211 -8.84 4.52 10.01
C PHE A 211 -7.77 5.25 9.20
N CYS A 212 -7.32 4.69 8.07
CA CYS A 212 -6.34 5.35 7.18
C CYS A 212 -6.84 6.67 6.58
N MET A 213 -8.15 6.91 6.58
CA MET A 213 -8.77 8.16 6.13
C MET A 213 -9.07 9.13 7.26
N THR A 214 -8.95 8.70 8.52
CA THR A 214 -9.33 9.50 9.69
C THR A 214 -8.13 10.25 10.25
N HIS A 215 -8.28 11.57 10.45
CA HIS A 215 -7.24 12.37 11.08
C HIS A 215 -7.14 12.04 12.57
N PRO A 216 -5.95 11.70 13.11
CA PRO A 216 -5.87 11.28 14.50
C PRO A 216 -6.17 12.36 15.54
N GLU A 217 -5.83 13.61 15.25
CA GLU A 217 -6.14 14.73 16.16
C GLU A 217 -7.60 15.21 16.06
N THR A 218 -8.19 15.23 14.86
CA THR A 218 -9.50 15.86 14.66
C THR A 218 -10.66 14.87 14.52
N GLY A 219 -10.38 13.57 14.35
CA GLY A 219 -11.38 12.54 14.06
C GLY A 219 -12.08 12.71 12.70
N LYS A 220 -11.71 13.71 11.90
CA LYS A 220 -12.35 13.98 10.61
C LYS A 220 -11.84 13.02 9.56
N ALA A 221 -12.76 12.31 8.90
CA ALA A 221 -12.49 11.49 7.74
C ALA A 221 -12.20 12.38 6.51
N ARG A 222 -11.21 11.97 5.70
CA ARG A 222 -10.92 12.55 4.39
C ARG A 222 -11.57 11.71 3.29
N ALA A 223 -11.80 12.34 2.14
CA ALA A 223 -12.26 11.64 0.94
C ALA A 223 -11.10 10.95 0.20
N GLU A 224 -9.90 11.55 0.23
CA GLU A 224 -8.73 11.07 -0.52
C GLU A 224 -7.43 11.18 0.29
N HIS A 225 -6.45 10.35 -0.08
CA HIS A 225 -5.10 10.39 0.48
C HIS A 225 -4.31 11.56 -0.11
N ASP A 226 -3.57 12.29 0.74
CA ASP A 226 -2.76 13.44 0.33
C ASP A 226 -1.41 12.97 -0.24
N VAL A 227 -1.36 12.73 -1.56
CA VAL A 227 -0.14 12.32 -2.29
C VAL A 227 1.00 13.32 -2.10
N GLY A 228 0.70 14.61 -1.96
CA GLY A 228 1.71 15.65 -1.69
C GLY A 228 2.40 15.47 -0.34
N ARG A 229 1.67 14.97 0.66
CA ARG A 229 2.25 14.61 1.96
C ARG A 229 3.16 13.38 1.86
N TYR A 230 2.75 12.34 1.15
CA TYR A 230 3.61 11.18 0.89
C TYR A 230 4.91 11.59 0.21
N ARG A 231 4.83 12.44 -0.82
CA ARG A 231 6.02 12.94 -1.54
C ARG A 231 6.99 13.68 -0.62
N ARG A 232 6.47 14.56 0.24
CA ARG A 232 7.29 15.27 1.23
C ARG A 232 7.91 14.32 2.25
N ALA A 233 7.15 13.34 2.74
CA ALA A 233 7.67 12.35 3.69
C ALA A 233 8.78 11.50 3.06
N VAL A 234 8.60 10.99 1.83
CA VAL A 234 9.62 10.23 1.08
C VAL A 234 10.92 11.03 0.91
N GLN A 235 10.83 12.33 0.63
CA GLN A 235 12.00 13.21 0.52
C GLN A 235 12.74 13.38 1.86
N GLN A 236 12.01 13.41 2.98
CA GLN A 236 12.59 13.65 4.31
C GLN A 236 13.20 12.40 4.94
N ILE A 237 12.67 11.20 4.65
CA ILE A 237 13.24 9.94 5.18
C ILE A 237 14.55 9.52 4.50
N LYS A 238 14.92 10.17 3.37
CA LYS A 238 16.17 9.97 2.63
C LYS A 238 16.41 8.49 2.27
N LEU A 239 15.53 7.92 1.45
CA LEU A 239 15.68 6.55 0.97
C LEU A 239 16.99 6.36 0.19
N LYS A 240 17.69 5.26 0.48
CA LYS A 240 18.86 4.83 -0.31
C LYS A 240 18.38 4.39 -1.71
N PRO A 241 19.19 4.58 -2.78
CA PRO A 241 18.80 4.17 -4.14
C PRO A 241 18.43 2.68 -4.25
N GLU A 242 19.10 1.82 -3.49
CA GLU A 242 18.80 0.39 -3.39
C GLU A 242 17.40 0.13 -2.80
N GLN A 243 17.02 0.85 -1.74
CA GLN A 243 15.68 0.75 -1.15
C GLN A 243 14.60 1.20 -2.14
N VAL A 244 14.86 2.26 -2.91
CA VAL A 244 13.94 2.72 -3.95
C VAL A 244 13.77 1.65 -5.03
N ALA A 245 14.86 1.03 -5.50
CA ALA A 245 14.80 -0.05 -6.48
C ALA A 245 14.01 -1.26 -5.95
N ASP A 246 14.30 -1.69 -4.73
CA ASP A 246 13.60 -2.76 -4.02
C ASP A 246 12.09 -2.49 -3.90
N MET A 247 11.71 -1.28 -3.48
CA MET A 247 10.30 -0.88 -3.38
C MET A 247 9.60 -0.87 -4.75
N CYS A 248 10.28 -0.40 -5.79
CA CYS A 248 9.71 -0.42 -7.14
C CYS A 248 9.50 -1.84 -7.65
N ASP A 249 10.39 -2.76 -7.29
CA ASP A 249 10.26 -4.17 -7.60
C ASP A 249 9.10 -4.85 -6.84
N VAL A 250 8.91 -4.53 -5.57
CA VAL A 250 7.73 -4.96 -4.79
C VAL A 250 6.44 -4.44 -5.43
N MET A 251 6.42 -3.17 -5.86
CA MET A 251 5.22 -2.57 -6.47
C MET A 251 4.86 -3.22 -7.81
N LYS A 252 5.84 -3.61 -8.64
CA LYS A 252 5.57 -4.39 -9.87
C LYS A 252 4.93 -5.74 -9.57
N VAL A 253 5.42 -6.43 -8.53
CA VAL A 253 4.85 -7.72 -8.09
C VAL A 253 3.42 -7.50 -7.57
N PHE A 254 3.20 -6.47 -6.75
CA PHE A 254 1.87 -6.08 -6.28
C PHE A 254 0.91 -5.83 -7.43
N GLU A 255 1.26 -4.98 -8.39
CA GLU A 255 0.41 -4.66 -9.54
C GLU A 255 0.01 -5.93 -10.30
N ARG A 256 0.95 -6.86 -10.49
CA ARG A 256 0.71 -8.14 -11.17
C ARG A 256 -0.30 -9.01 -10.42
N ILE A 257 -0.19 -9.08 -9.10
CA ILE A 257 -1.05 -9.92 -8.24
C ILE A 257 -2.43 -9.27 -8.02
N TYR A 258 -2.45 -7.95 -7.87
CA TYR A 258 -3.66 -7.19 -7.57
C TYR A 258 -4.56 -6.97 -8.79
N ALA A 259 -3.98 -6.78 -9.98
CA ALA A 259 -4.72 -6.55 -11.23
C ALA A 259 -5.88 -7.54 -11.49
N PRO A 260 -5.69 -8.88 -11.42
CA PRO A 260 -6.79 -9.82 -11.65
C PRO A 260 -7.90 -9.73 -10.60
N ILE A 261 -7.55 -9.45 -9.34
CA ILE A 261 -8.53 -9.30 -8.25
C ILE A 261 -9.34 -8.02 -8.44
N ALA A 262 -8.67 -6.92 -8.79
CA ALA A 262 -9.32 -5.66 -9.11
C ALA A 262 -10.26 -5.80 -10.32
N ALA A 263 -9.87 -6.56 -11.35
CA ALA A 263 -10.70 -6.83 -12.52
C ALA A 263 -11.97 -7.63 -12.14
N GLN A 264 -11.82 -8.74 -11.42
CA GLN A 264 -12.96 -9.56 -10.97
C GLN A 264 -13.89 -8.79 -10.03
N ARG A 265 -13.35 -7.92 -9.17
CA ARG A 265 -14.15 -7.07 -8.29
C ARG A 265 -15.02 -6.11 -9.10
N ARG A 266 -14.46 -5.46 -10.12
CA ARG A 266 -15.21 -4.54 -10.99
C ARG A 266 -16.30 -5.27 -11.77
N GLU A 267 -16.01 -6.47 -12.28
CA GLU A 267 -16.99 -7.31 -12.98
C GLU A 267 -18.16 -7.68 -12.06
N LEU A 268 -17.88 -8.18 -10.85
CA LEU A 268 -18.94 -8.50 -9.88
C LEU A 268 -19.73 -7.28 -9.42
N GLN A 269 -19.08 -6.13 -9.25
CA GLN A 269 -19.76 -4.87 -8.94
C GLN A 269 -20.72 -4.48 -10.06
N PHE A 270 -20.31 -4.60 -11.32
CA PHE A 270 -21.16 -4.35 -12.48
C PHE A 270 -22.36 -5.31 -12.52
N GLU A 271 -22.13 -6.62 -12.34
CA GLU A 271 -23.20 -7.63 -12.34
C GLU A 271 -24.21 -7.46 -11.19
N LEU A 272 -23.76 -6.94 -10.04
CA LEU A 272 -24.62 -6.65 -8.90
C LEU A 272 -25.32 -5.29 -9.01
N GLY A 273 -25.04 -4.50 -10.05
CA GLY A 273 -25.54 -3.13 -10.18
C GLY A 273 -24.98 -2.17 -9.14
N LEU A 274 -23.88 -2.55 -8.46
CA LEU A 274 -23.17 -1.70 -7.53
C LEU A 274 -22.25 -0.79 -8.34
N GLN A 275 -22.70 0.42 -8.64
CA GLN A 275 -21.78 1.41 -9.20
C GLN A 275 -20.65 1.68 -8.18
N PRO A 276 -19.38 1.79 -8.62
CA PRO A 276 -18.31 2.23 -7.75
C PRO A 276 -18.72 3.58 -7.16
N ALA A 277 -18.66 3.71 -5.83
CA ALA A 277 -19.15 4.87 -5.08
C ALA A 277 -18.41 6.21 -5.38
N GLY A 278 -17.68 6.31 -6.50
CA GLY A 278 -16.94 7.50 -6.92
C GLY A 278 -16.99 7.80 -8.43
N THR A 279 -17.76 7.05 -9.23
CA THR A 279 -17.91 7.33 -10.67
C THR A 279 -19.24 7.99 -10.98
N THR A 280 -19.55 9.11 -10.33
CA THR A 280 -20.59 10.03 -10.84
C THR A 280 -20.04 10.75 -12.07
N ALA A 281 -20.36 10.22 -13.25
CA ALA A 281 -20.43 10.88 -14.56
C ALA A 281 -19.32 11.91 -14.90
N GLY A 282 -18.20 11.46 -15.49
CA GLY A 282 -17.24 12.42 -16.08
C GLY A 282 -16.03 11.88 -16.85
N ALA A 283 -15.62 10.61 -16.71
CA ALA A 283 -14.33 10.15 -17.25
C ALA A 283 -14.41 8.84 -18.05
N ALA A 284 -15.33 8.74 -19.01
CA ALA A 284 -15.53 7.53 -19.82
C ALA A 284 -14.62 7.41 -21.07
N ALA A 285 -13.44 8.03 -21.10
CA ALA A 285 -12.60 8.09 -22.31
C ALA A 285 -11.15 7.58 -22.16
N ALA A 286 -10.82 6.79 -21.12
CA ALA A 286 -9.44 6.30 -20.92
C ALA A 286 -9.32 4.78 -20.70
N ALA A 287 -10.25 3.97 -21.23
CA ALA A 287 -10.27 2.52 -21.03
C ALA A 287 -9.41 1.70 -22.02
N ALA A 288 -8.36 2.27 -22.62
CA ALA A 288 -7.48 1.54 -23.55
C ALA A 288 -5.97 1.67 -23.28
N GLY A 289 -5.56 2.28 -22.17
CA GLY A 289 -4.15 2.36 -21.76
C GLY A 289 -3.96 1.71 -20.39
N GLY A 290 -3.42 0.49 -20.36
CA GLY A 290 -2.97 -0.12 -19.12
C GLY A 290 -1.92 0.75 -18.42
N GLY A 291 -2.05 0.92 -17.11
CA GLY A 291 -1.08 1.63 -16.28
C GLY A 291 -1.36 3.11 -16.08
N SER A 292 -2.45 3.46 -15.39
CA SER A 292 -2.56 4.77 -14.74
C SER A 292 -3.45 4.65 -13.51
N PHE A 293 -2.89 4.06 -12.46
CA PHE A 293 -3.44 4.14 -11.11
C PHE A 293 -2.83 5.42 -10.52
N MET A 294 -3.63 6.48 -10.40
CA MET A 294 -3.26 7.81 -9.88
C MET A 294 -2.52 8.79 -10.81
N GLN A 295 -3.07 9.10 -11.99
CA GLN A 295 -2.85 10.42 -12.58
C GLN A 295 -4.00 11.37 -12.20
N GLY A 296 -3.90 11.90 -10.98
CA GLY A 296 -4.70 13.05 -10.56
C GLY A 296 -4.29 14.27 -11.39
N ASN A 297 -5.20 14.71 -12.26
CA ASN A 297 -5.02 15.86 -13.13
C ASN A 297 -5.03 17.16 -12.29
N SER A 298 -3.87 17.60 -11.80
CA SER A 298 -3.67 18.96 -11.32
C SER A 298 -3.32 19.88 -12.50
N SER A 299 -4.30 20.13 -13.36
CA SER A 299 -4.23 21.23 -14.33
C SER A 299 -4.76 22.50 -13.65
N SER A 300 -3.85 23.41 -13.35
CA SER A 300 -4.12 24.81 -13.02
C SER A 300 -4.94 25.47 -14.13
N SER A 301 -6.23 25.73 -13.90
CA SER A 301 -7.01 26.68 -14.69
C SER A 301 -7.34 27.90 -13.82
N SER A 302 -6.65 28.98 -14.12
CA SER A 302 -7.05 30.34 -13.81
C SER A 302 -8.40 30.64 -14.48
N GLY A 303 -9.44 30.84 -13.68
CA GLY A 303 -10.77 31.23 -14.16
C GLY A 303 -11.37 32.28 -13.23
N ALA A 304 -11.34 33.52 -13.67
CA ALA A 304 -11.92 34.67 -12.99
C ALA A 304 -13.45 34.69 -13.11
N GLY A 305 -14.10 35.23 -12.08
CA GLY A 305 -15.34 36.02 -12.20
C GLY A 305 -16.66 35.24 -12.17
N GLY A 306 -17.50 35.53 -11.18
CA GLY A 306 -18.90 35.07 -11.17
C GLY A 306 -19.61 35.28 -9.85
N SER A 307 -19.85 36.54 -9.50
CA SER A 307 -20.70 36.95 -8.37
C SER A 307 -22.18 36.74 -8.67
N SER A 308 -22.92 36.02 -7.81
CA SER A 308 -24.36 36.23 -7.67
C SER A 308 -24.84 35.83 -6.27
N LYS A 309 -25.35 36.86 -5.57
CA LYS A 309 -26.13 36.82 -4.32
C LYS A 309 -27.57 36.34 -4.60
N SER A 310 -28.29 36.07 -3.50
CA SER A 310 -29.72 35.73 -3.34
C SER A 310 -30.02 34.22 -3.45
N GLY A 311 -30.83 33.60 -2.59
CA GLY A 311 -31.81 34.15 -1.66
C GLY A 311 -32.15 33.18 -0.51
N ALA A 312 -33.03 33.68 0.34
CA ALA A 312 -33.38 33.20 1.66
C ALA A 312 -34.40 32.05 1.68
N GLY A 313 -34.47 31.38 2.83
CA GLY A 313 -35.74 31.01 3.47
C GLY A 313 -36.32 29.65 3.10
N GLY A 314 -36.36 28.74 4.08
CA GLY A 314 -37.08 27.47 3.93
C GLY A 314 -37.04 26.60 5.18
N ASN A 315 -37.79 27.02 6.21
CA ASN A 315 -38.14 26.22 7.39
C ASN A 315 -38.87 24.94 6.96
N ILE A 316 -38.49 23.76 7.47
CA ILE A 316 -39.36 22.57 7.47
C ILE A 316 -39.38 21.97 8.87
N SER A 317 -40.57 22.11 9.47
CA SER A 317 -40.97 21.65 10.78
C SER A 317 -41.03 20.13 10.90
N SER A 318 -40.61 19.69 12.08
CA SER A 318 -40.96 18.43 12.74
C SER A 318 -42.46 18.08 12.64
N ARG A 319 -42.76 16.84 12.24
CA ARG A 319 -44.06 16.20 12.49
C ARG A 319 -43.86 14.86 13.18
N ALA A 320 -44.04 14.90 14.50
CA ALA A 320 -44.39 13.73 15.29
C ALA A 320 -45.88 13.42 15.08
N GLY A 321 -46.21 12.17 14.80
CA GLY A 321 -47.57 11.68 14.68
C GLY A 321 -47.65 10.29 15.28
N GLY A 322 -48.03 10.22 16.55
CA GLY A 322 -48.45 8.98 17.19
C GLY A 322 -49.91 8.67 16.83
N SER A 323 -50.18 7.39 16.58
CA SER A 323 -51.54 6.84 16.60
C SER A 323 -51.53 5.52 17.37
N ARG A 324 -52.28 5.51 18.47
CA ARG A 324 -52.62 4.35 19.29
C ARG A 324 -53.83 3.62 18.71
N ALA A 325 -53.85 2.32 18.98
CA ALA A 325 -54.98 1.47 19.39
C ALA A 325 -56.20 1.26 18.46
N GLY A 326 -56.61 -0.02 18.41
CA GLY A 326 -58.02 -0.43 18.33
C GLY A 326 -58.35 -1.30 17.12
N GLY A 327 -58.86 -2.51 17.36
CA GLY A 327 -59.56 -3.27 16.30
C GLY A 327 -59.52 -4.78 16.40
N SER A 328 -60.16 -5.34 17.41
CA SER A 328 -60.68 -6.71 17.45
C SER A 328 -61.80 -6.94 16.42
N SER A 329 -61.80 -8.07 15.72
CA SER A 329 -63.00 -8.80 15.19
C SER A 329 -62.51 -9.86 14.18
N SER A 330 -62.57 -11.16 14.48
CA SER A 330 -63.73 -12.06 14.43
C SER A 330 -63.69 -12.98 13.20
N SER A 331 -63.46 -14.25 13.48
CA SER A 331 -64.00 -15.46 12.84
C SER A 331 -65.04 -15.28 11.72
N SER A 332 -64.71 -15.80 10.53
CA SER A 332 -65.68 -16.40 9.62
C SER A 332 -65.06 -17.62 8.94
N SER A 333 -65.41 -18.78 9.48
CA SER A 333 -65.14 -20.10 8.94
C SER A 333 -65.99 -20.33 7.70
N SER A 334 -65.47 -20.02 6.52
CA SER A 334 -66.06 -20.43 5.25
C SER A 334 -65.45 -21.74 4.79
N SER A 335 -66.17 -22.83 5.06
CA SER A 335 -65.97 -24.16 4.49
C SER A 335 -66.31 -24.10 3.00
N SER A 336 -65.32 -23.82 2.15
CA SER A 336 -65.45 -23.97 0.69
C SER A 336 -64.86 -25.31 0.28
N ARG A 337 -65.70 -26.16 -0.30
CA ARG A 337 -65.35 -27.47 -0.84
C ARG A 337 -64.18 -27.33 -1.83
N CYS A 338 -63.09 -28.03 -1.53
CA CYS A 338 -61.94 -28.18 -2.38
C CYS A 338 -62.35 -28.89 -3.68
N THR A 339 -62.62 -28.12 -4.73
CA THR A 339 -62.41 -28.64 -6.08
C THR A 339 -60.91 -28.75 -6.26
N GLU A 340 -60.47 -29.97 -6.54
CA GLU A 340 -59.11 -30.38 -6.92
C GLU A 340 -58.72 -29.66 -8.23
N ALA A 341 -58.47 -28.36 -8.13
CA ALA A 341 -57.89 -27.58 -9.20
C ALA A 341 -56.39 -27.84 -9.15
N ASP A 342 -55.87 -28.41 -10.23
CA ASP A 342 -54.47 -28.70 -10.49
C ASP A 342 -53.60 -27.45 -10.17
N VAL A 343 -53.10 -27.37 -8.94
CA VAL A 343 -52.29 -26.24 -8.44
C VAL A 343 -50.90 -26.41 -9.03
N GLN A 344 -50.72 -25.89 -10.25
CA GLN A 344 -49.41 -25.68 -10.82
C GLN A 344 -48.62 -24.78 -9.84
N PRO A 345 -47.47 -25.24 -9.30
CA PRO A 345 -46.68 -24.41 -8.41
C PRO A 345 -46.28 -23.13 -9.14
N PRO A 346 -46.40 -21.95 -8.51
CA PRO A 346 -46.09 -20.68 -9.16
C PRO A 346 -44.61 -20.63 -9.52
N SER A 347 -44.31 -20.88 -10.79
CA SER A 347 -42.95 -20.87 -11.37
C SER A 347 -42.17 -19.58 -11.06
N SER A 348 -42.87 -18.47 -10.85
CA SER A 348 -42.31 -17.18 -10.44
C SER A 348 -41.61 -17.21 -9.07
N MET A 349 -42.09 -17.99 -8.09
CA MET A 349 -41.46 -18.06 -6.77
C MET A 349 -40.13 -18.81 -6.83
N LEU A 350 -40.07 -19.90 -7.60
CA LEU A 350 -38.83 -20.65 -7.82
C LEU A 350 -37.78 -19.79 -8.54
N GLN A 351 -38.20 -18.97 -9.51
CA GLN A 351 -37.30 -18.03 -10.18
C GLN A 351 -36.74 -16.96 -9.21
N HIS A 352 -37.56 -16.42 -8.32
CA HIS A 352 -37.09 -15.45 -7.34
C HIS A 352 -36.11 -16.06 -6.33
N LEU A 353 -36.34 -17.33 -5.93
CA LEU A 353 -35.42 -18.05 -5.04
C LEU A 353 -34.07 -18.29 -5.73
N THR A 354 -34.06 -18.75 -6.99
CA THR A 354 -32.80 -18.95 -7.73
C THR A 354 -32.07 -17.63 -7.98
N GLU A 355 -32.78 -16.54 -8.27
CA GLU A 355 -32.18 -15.21 -8.41
C GLU A 355 -31.59 -14.69 -7.09
N SER A 356 -32.25 -14.95 -5.96
CA SER A 356 -31.76 -14.60 -4.63
C SER A 356 -30.49 -15.37 -4.29
N ASP A 357 -30.46 -16.68 -4.56
CA ASP A 357 -29.29 -17.53 -4.31
C ASP A 357 -28.09 -17.12 -5.14
N VAL A 358 -28.32 -16.80 -6.42
CA VAL A 358 -27.27 -16.27 -7.31
C VAL A 358 -26.72 -14.94 -6.79
N LYS A 359 -27.57 -14.02 -6.32
CA LYS A 359 -27.13 -12.75 -5.72
C LYS A 359 -26.33 -12.98 -4.44
N ALA A 360 -26.79 -13.87 -3.56
CA ALA A 360 -26.07 -14.22 -2.34
C ALA A 360 -24.69 -14.82 -2.64
N GLN A 361 -24.58 -15.68 -3.65
CA GLN A 361 -23.31 -16.24 -4.10
C GLN A 361 -22.35 -15.17 -4.62
N LYS A 362 -22.84 -14.23 -5.44
CA LYS A 362 -22.04 -13.11 -5.96
C LYS A 362 -21.55 -12.19 -4.84
N LEU A 363 -22.40 -11.88 -3.85
CA LEU A 363 -22.02 -11.09 -2.68
C LEU A 363 -20.94 -11.79 -1.84
N ARG A 364 -21.08 -13.10 -1.61
CA ARG A 364 -20.06 -13.90 -0.90
C ARG A 364 -18.72 -13.88 -1.64
N ARG A 365 -18.75 -14.01 -2.97
CA ARG A 365 -17.54 -13.90 -3.80
C ARG A 365 -16.92 -12.51 -3.74
N LEU A 366 -17.73 -11.45 -3.75
CA LEU A 366 -17.24 -10.08 -3.59
C LEU A 366 -16.57 -9.87 -2.22
N GLN A 367 -17.15 -10.36 -1.14
CA GLN A 367 -16.56 -10.32 0.21
C GLN A 367 -15.20 -11.03 0.24
N LEU A 368 -15.09 -12.21 -0.39
CA LEU A 368 -13.84 -12.94 -0.48
C LEU A 368 -12.76 -12.15 -1.25
N LEU A 369 -13.11 -11.48 -2.35
CA LEU A 369 -12.17 -10.63 -3.09
C LEU A 369 -11.69 -9.44 -2.26
N LEU A 370 -12.58 -8.81 -1.48
CA LEU A 370 -12.20 -7.72 -0.57
C LEU A 370 -11.27 -8.20 0.55
N ALA A 371 -11.51 -9.40 1.10
CA ALA A 371 -10.60 -10.02 2.07
C ALA A 371 -9.22 -10.30 1.45
N LYS A 372 -9.18 -10.84 0.22
CA LYS A 372 -7.93 -11.06 -0.53
C LYS A 372 -7.18 -9.75 -0.77
N GLU A 373 -7.88 -8.69 -1.17
CA GLU A 373 -7.29 -7.36 -1.34
C GLU A 373 -6.70 -6.80 -0.05
N GLY A 374 -7.40 -6.96 1.09
CA GLY A 374 -6.88 -6.59 2.41
C GLY A 374 -5.58 -7.32 2.74
N MET A 375 -5.53 -8.64 2.51
CA MET A 375 -4.34 -9.45 2.76
C MET A 375 -3.17 -9.10 1.83
N ILE A 376 -3.44 -8.85 0.54
CA ILE A 376 -2.41 -8.38 -0.40
C ILE A 376 -1.86 -7.04 0.06
N SER A 377 -2.74 -6.11 0.45
CA SER A 377 -2.35 -4.79 0.92
C SER A 377 -1.49 -4.86 2.19
N ALA A 378 -1.83 -5.76 3.12
CA ALA A 378 -1.00 -6.05 4.30
C ALA A 378 0.37 -6.60 3.90
N GLY A 379 0.41 -7.59 3.01
CA GLY A 379 1.65 -8.19 2.54
C GLY A 379 2.58 -7.17 1.89
N VAL A 380 2.04 -6.31 1.01
CA VAL A 380 2.80 -5.21 0.42
C VAL A 380 3.27 -4.22 1.48
N GLY A 381 2.44 -3.91 2.47
CA GLY A 381 2.85 -3.06 3.57
C GLY A 381 4.04 -3.61 4.35
N GLN A 382 4.05 -4.92 4.60
CA GLN A 382 5.19 -5.57 5.27
C GLN A 382 6.43 -5.66 4.38
N LEU A 383 6.28 -5.91 3.07
CA LEU A 383 7.40 -5.89 2.14
C LEU A 383 8.05 -4.49 2.01
N LEU A 384 7.21 -3.45 1.89
CA LEU A 384 7.68 -2.06 1.81
C LEU A 384 8.26 -1.61 3.14
N GLY A 385 7.62 -1.95 4.26
CA GLY A 385 8.13 -1.67 5.61
C GLY A 385 9.45 -2.40 5.89
N GLY A 386 9.57 -3.65 5.49
CA GLY A 386 10.79 -4.46 5.64
C GLY A 386 11.99 -3.94 4.84
N ALA A 387 11.75 -3.21 3.76
CA ALA A 387 12.80 -2.54 2.98
C ALA A 387 13.34 -1.26 3.67
N LEU A 388 12.62 -0.72 4.65
CA LEU A 388 13.02 0.45 5.42
C LEU A 388 13.91 0.06 6.61
N GLU A 389 14.75 1.01 7.02
CA GLU A 389 15.38 0.96 8.33
C GLU A 389 14.37 1.38 9.40
N LEU A 390 14.51 0.85 10.62
CA LEU A 390 13.61 1.17 11.73
C LEU A 390 13.42 2.68 11.99
N PRO A 391 14.49 3.51 12.07
CA PRO A 391 14.31 4.95 12.23
C PRO A 391 13.66 5.63 11.01
N GLN A 392 13.83 5.10 9.79
CA GLN A 392 13.15 5.62 8.61
C GLN A 392 11.65 5.35 8.67
N LEU A 393 11.25 4.14 9.09
CA LEU A 393 9.85 3.79 9.28
C LEU A 393 9.20 4.62 10.40
N ALA A 394 9.86 4.75 11.55
CA ALA A 394 9.38 5.59 12.63
C ALA A 394 9.19 7.05 12.17
N ARG A 395 10.17 7.61 11.43
CA ARG A 395 10.06 8.96 10.85
C ARG A 395 8.91 9.04 9.87
N LEU A 396 8.73 8.05 9.00
CA LEU A 396 7.63 8.00 8.05
C LEU A 396 6.26 8.06 8.75
N MET A 397 6.07 7.25 9.80
CA MET A 397 4.83 7.25 10.59
C MET A 397 4.56 8.62 11.22
N VAL A 398 5.58 9.22 11.84
CA VAL A 398 5.47 10.57 12.46
C VAL A 398 5.19 11.66 11.43
N LEU A 399 5.86 11.64 10.26
CA LEU A 399 5.71 12.65 9.21
C LEU A 399 4.38 12.59 8.47
N MET A 400 3.79 11.40 8.33
CA MET A 400 2.51 11.25 7.65
C MET A 400 1.37 11.84 8.47
N GLU A 401 1.49 11.91 9.80
CA GLU A 401 0.45 12.22 10.80
C GLU A 401 -0.84 11.36 10.68
N TYR A 402 -1.09 10.72 9.55
CA TYR A 402 -2.17 9.77 9.26
C TYR A 402 -1.61 8.36 9.27
N PRO A 403 -2.45 7.34 9.50
CA PRO A 403 -2.03 5.96 9.35
C PRO A 403 -1.52 5.69 7.94
N LEU A 404 -0.43 4.93 7.86
CA LEU A 404 0.29 4.76 6.61
C LEU A 404 -0.45 3.82 5.67
N GLN A 405 -1.06 4.37 4.61
CA GLN A 405 -1.51 3.56 3.48
C GLN A 405 -0.30 3.18 2.60
N TRP A 406 0.18 1.96 2.79
CA TRP A 406 1.40 1.44 2.14
C TRP A 406 1.39 1.44 0.62
N VAL A 407 0.25 1.15 0.00
CA VAL A 407 0.12 1.14 -1.46
C VAL A 407 0.40 2.53 -2.05
N THR A 408 -0.19 3.58 -1.46
CA THR A 408 0.03 4.97 -1.90
C THR A 408 1.47 5.42 -1.64
N PHE A 409 2.07 4.99 -0.53
CA PHE A 409 3.49 5.21 -0.28
C PHE A 409 4.35 4.57 -1.38
N GLY A 410 4.15 3.29 -1.70
CA GLY A 410 4.89 2.59 -2.74
C GLY A 410 4.73 3.21 -4.12
N LEU A 411 3.49 3.59 -4.50
CA LEU A 411 3.22 4.31 -5.76
C LEU A 411 3.94 5.66 -5.81
N THR A 412 3.99 6.39 -4.71
CA THR A 412 4.71 7.67 -4.63
C THR A 412 6.21 7.48 -4.84
N VAL A 413 6.80 6.40 -4.29
CA VAL A 413 8.22 6.07 -4.50
C VAL A 413 8.49 5.76 -5.98
N VAL A 414 7.62 4.96 -6.63
CA VAL A 414 7.72 4.66 -8.07
C VAL A 414 7.63 5.93 -8.92
N GLU A 415 6.66 6.80 -8.62
CA GLU A 415 6.48 8.08 -9.31
C GLU A 415 7.75 8.95 -9.17
N MET A 416 8.30 9.07 -7.97
CA MET A 416 9.52 9.84 -7.73
C MET A 416 10.73 9.26 -8.45
N GLN A 417 10.89 7.93 -8.50
CA GLN A 417 11.96 7.28 -9.26
C GLN A 417 11.83 7.58 -10.76
N GLN A 418 10.61 7.48 -11.31
CA GLN A 418 10.35 7.77 -12.71
C GLN A 418 10.65 9.24 -13.06
N GLN A 419 10.24 10.18 -12.20
CA GLN A 419 10.57 11.60 -12.35
C GLN A 419 12.09 11.84 -12.32
N GLY A 420 12.81 11.16 -11.43
CA GLY A 420 14.28 11.22 -11.35
C GLY A 420 14.96 10.75 -12.64
N MET A 421 14.52 9.62 -13.21
CA MET A 421 15.06 9.10 -14.48
C MET A 421 14.77 10.04 -15.65
N LEU A 422 13.57 10.62 -15.74
CA LEU A 422 13.23 11.59 -16.77
C LEU A 422 14.09 12.86 -16.67
N GLN A 423 14.33 13.35 -15.45
CA GLN A 423 15.16 14.52 -15.22
C GLN A 423 16.64 14.25 -15.58
N GLN A 424 17.17 13.07 -15.23
CA GLN A 424 18.53 12.66 -15.60
C GLN A 424 18.68 12.53 -17.13
N GLY A 425 17.68 11.96 -17.81
CA GLY A 425 17.65 11.85 -19.27
C GLY A 425 17.66 13.23 -19.95
N GLN A 426 16.88 14.19 -19.43
CA GLN A 426 16.87 15.57 -19.94
C GLN A 426 18.22 16.27 -19.74
N GLN A 427 18.87 16.10 -18.58
CA GLN A 427 20.20 16.68 -18.34
C GLN A 427 21.25 16.08 -19.28
N GLN A 428 21.25 14.76 -19.49
CA GLN A 428 22.18 14.11 -20.41
C GLN A 428 21.96 14.58 -21.86
N GLN A 429 20.70 14.77 -22.27
CA GLN A 429 20.38 15.30 -23.59
C GLN A 429 20.85 16.75 -23.75
N GLN A 430 20.71 17.59 -22.72
CA GLN A 430 21.24 18.96 -22.74
C GLN A 430 22.77 18.98 -22.84
N GLN A 431 23.47 18.12 -22.09
CA GLN A 431 24.93 18.01 -22.18
C GLN A 431 25.39 17.54 -23.57
N GLN A 432 24.70 16.56 -24.18
CA GLN A 432 25.00 16.14 -25.55
C GLN A 432 24.76 17.27 -26.57
N GLN A 433 23.70 18.07 -26.41
CA GLN A 433 23.46 19.22 -27.27
C GLN A 433 24.54 20.30 -27.10
N GLN A 434 25.01 20.55 -25.87
CA GLN A 434 26.11 21.49 -25.62
C GLN A 434 27.42 21.00 -26.25
N HIS A 435 27.76 19.71 -26.08
CA HIS A 435 28.92 19.12 -26.74
C HIS A 435 28.83 19.20 -28.27
N ARG A 436 27.65 18.91 -28.84
CA ARG A 436 27.42 19.02 -30.30
C ARG A 436 27.57 20.45 -30.79
N LYS A 437 27.05 21.45 -30.05
CA LYS A 437 27.22 22.88 -30.37
C LYS A 437 28.68 23.29 -30.29
N GLN A 438 29.42 22.81 -29.28
CA GLN A 438 30.85 23.10 -29.12
C GLN A 438 31.67 22.52 -30.28
N GLN A 439 31.40 21.27 -30.68
CA GLN A 439 32.04 20.65 -31.85
C GLN A 439 31.72 21.40 -33.14
N GLN A 440 30.48 21.82 -33.35
CA GLN A 440 30.11 22.65 -34.50
C GLN A 440 30.83 24.02 -34.46
N GLY A 441 30.99 24.61 -33.28
CA GLY A 441 31.77 25.83 -33.08
C GLY A 441 33.22 25.67 -33.50
N LEU A 442 33.88 24.60 -33.04
CA LEU A 442 35.25 24.25 -33.40
C LEU A 442 35.39 23.98 -34.91
N GLN A 443 34.46 23.25 -35.52
CA GLN A 443 34.46 23.03 -36.97
C GLN A 443 34.28 24.33 -37.75
N ARG A 444 33.41 25.24 -37.30
CA ARG A 444 33.25 26.57 -37.91
C ARG A 444 34.53 27.40 -37.78
N GLN A 445 35.19 27.35 -36.64
CA GLN A 445 36.46 28.05 -36.42
C GLN A 445 37.58 27.47 -37.32
N ALA A 446 37.68 26.14 -37.42
CA ALA A 446 38.63 25.48 -38.30
C ALA A 446 38.38 25.84 -39.78
N ARG A 447 37.11 25.85 -40.23
CA ARG A 447 36.74 26.31 -41.58
C ARG A 447 37.13 27.77 -41.83
N ARG A 448 36.90 28.66 -40.86
CA ARG A 448 37.32 30.07 -40.96
C ARG A 448 38.84 30.20 -41.07
N GLN A 449 39.60 29.43 -40.27
CA GLN A 449 41.07 29.43 -40.36
C GLN A 449 41.55 28.92 -41.72
N GLN A 450 40.95 27.85 -42.26
CA GLN A 450 41.27 27.34 -43.60
C GLN A 450 40.97 28.39 -44.68
N GLN A 451 39.82 29.08 -44.61
CA GLN A 451 39.50 30.16 -45.54
C GLN A 451 40.54 31.28 -45.49
N VAL A 452 40.95 31.73 -44.29
CA VAL A 452 42.00 32.75 -44.14
C VAL A 452 43.34 32.29 -44.75
N VAL A 453 43.73 31.02 -44.56
CA VAL A 453 44.95 30.47 -45.16
C VAL A 453 44.87 30.45 -46.68
N LEU A 454 43.74 30.05 -47.25
CA LEU A 454 43.52 30.05 -48.71
C LEU A 454 43.56 31.47 -49.28
N SER A 455 42.92 32.44 -48.62
CA SER A 455 42.97 33.85 -49.03
C SER A 455 44.40 34.39 -49.00
N LYS A 456 45.19 34.10 -47.96
CA LYS A 456 46.60 34.50 -47.87
C LYS A 456 47.45 33.89 -49.00
N LYS A 457 47.24 32.60 -49.31
CA LYS A 457 47.92 31.93 -50.44
C LYS A 457 47.57 32.59 -51.77
N LEU A 458 46.29 32.90 -52.01
CA LEU A 458 45.84 33.58 -53.23
C LEU A 458 46.53 34.94 -53.38
N VAL A 459 46.50 35.77 -52.33
CA VAL A 459 47.15 37.10 -52.32
C VAL A 459 48.66 36.98 -52.59
N SER A 460 49.34 36.02 -51.97
CA SER A 460 50.78 35.80 -52.20
C SER A 460 51.08 35.36 -53.64
N SER A 461 50.21 34.55 -54.24
CA SER A 461 50.35 34.09 -55.63
C SER A 461 50.12 35.23 -56.62
N VAL A 462 49.11 36.07 -56.39
CA VAL A 462 48.87 37.29 -57.17
C VAL A 462 50.05 38.25 -57.07
N ARG A 463 50.59 38.47 -55.87
CA ARG A 463 51.77 39.31 -55.66
C ARG A 463 52.99 38.79 -56.42
N LYS A 464 53.29 37.48 -56.33
CA LYS A 464 54.39 36.86 -57.09
C LYS A 464 54.19 37.01 -58.60
N LYS A 465 52.97 36.86 -59.11
CA LYS A 465 52.67 37.08 -60.54
C LYS A 465 52.92 38.54 -60.95
N LEU A 466 52.50 39.50 -60.14
CA LEU A 466 52.74 40.92 -60.38
C LEU A 466 54.24 41.28 -60.36
N GLU A 467 55.01 40.72 -59.41
CA GLU A 467 56.46 40.91 -59.34
C GLU A 467 57.17 40.34 -60.58
N VAL A 468 56.77 39.17 -61.08
CA VAL A 468 57.32 38.59 -62.32
C VAL A 468 56.97 39.47 -63.54
N SER A 469 55.73 39.96 -63.65
CA SER A 469 55.33 40.85 -64.75
C SER A 469 56.05 42.19 -64.75
N SER A 470 56.43 42.71 -63.57
CA SER A 470 57.21 43.96 -63.47
C SER A 470 58.64 43.84 -63.97
N ILE A 471 59.22 42.62 -63.95
CA ILE A 471 60.60 42.37 -64.41
C ILE A 471 60.65 42.23 -65.94
N SER A 472 59.56 41.83 -66.60
CA SER A 472 59.52 41.68 -68.07
C SER A 472 59.29 42.97 -68.85
N HIS A 473 59.10 44.11 -68.17
CA HIS A 473 58.87 45.43 -68.77
C HIS A 473 60.04 46.42 -68.61
N VAL A 474 61.14 45.94 -68.02
CA VAL A 474 62.46 46.60 -68.01
C VAL A 474 63.35 45.84 -68.96
#